data_AF-A0A7W8UK30-F1
#
_entry.id   AF-A0A7W8UK30-F1
#
_cell.length_a   1.000
_cell.length_b   1.000
_cell.length_c   1.000
_cell.angle_alpha   90.00
_cell.angle_beta   90.00
_cell.angle_gamma   90.00
#
_symmetry.space_group_name_H-M   'P 1'
#
loop_
_entity.id
_entity.type
_entity.pdbx_description
1 polymer ?
#
loop_
_entity_poly.entity_id
_entity_poly.type
_entity_poly.pdbx_seq_one_letter_code
_entity_poly.pdbx_strand_id
1 'polypeptide(L)'
;MENWAHAFEAIGDNCEFGFMQQKKGVDEGALLKWCRIMAYQDLLTFLEAPQAAFYQRENLSPTFDDMLCDASSGILYHTVLYSREENGERQFNAQGDEFDRIYAAELEKKTYMYNKFFDGLRGAEKFYVFKMNGTNDVAMATEIGACLATFNPQNRLLYVTDENAQRIGTVEKLNDNTYRGYIQALAPYFPVTDAKLEYWEPMCDEALRVMRA
;
A
#
# COMPACT_ATOMS: atom_id res chain seq x y z
N MET A 1 18.86 7.73 16.31
CA MET A 1 18.42 7.73 14.89
C MET A 1 16.92 7.92 14.89
N GLU A 2 16.42 8.78 14.02
CA GLU A 2 14.98 9.00 13.86
C GLU A 2 14.31 7.70 13.43
N ASN A 3 13.13 7.38 13.96
CA ASN A 3 12.42 6.18 13.57
C ASN A 3 11.87 6.36 12.15
N TRP A 4 12.51 5.72 11.17
CA TRP A 4 12.09 5.79 9.76
C TRP A 4 10.63 5.44 9.55
N ALA A 5 10.06 4.58 10.38
CA ALA A 5 8.71 4.08 10.19
C ALA A 5 7.64 5.18 10.16
N HIS A 6 7.85 6.35 10.80
CA HIS A 6 6.92 7.48 10.71
C HIS A 6 7.05 8.30 9.42
N ALA A 7 8.19 8.26 8.75
CA ALA A 7 8.42 9.04 7.54
C ALA A 7 7.81 8.39 6.28
N PHE A 8 7.50 7.10 6.35
CA PHE A 8 7.03 6.32 5.21
C PHE A 8 5.56 5.93 5.30
N GLU A 9 4.91 5.81 4.15
CA GLU A 9 3.56 5.25 4.01
C GLU A 9 3.52 4.21 2.88
N ALA A 10 3.02 3.01 3.17
CA ALA A 10 2.88 1.95 2.18
C ALA A 10 1.69 2.21 1.24
N ILE A 11 1.92 2.05 -0.06
CA ILE A 11 0.89 2.20 -1.09
C ILE A 11 0.80 1.01 -2.05
N GLY A 12 1.40 -0.14 -1.69
CA GLY A 12 1.65 -1.20 -2.68
C GLY A 12 1.55 -2.63 -2.18
N ASP A 13 0.97 -3.45 -3.06
CA ASP A 13 1.04 -4.92 -3.16
C ASP A 13 0.47 -5.72 -1.98
N ASN A 14 1.01 -5.63 -0.78
CA ASN A 14 0.48 -6.32 0.40
C ASN A 14 0.88 -5.67 1.74
N CYS A 15 0.47 -6.32 2.83
CA CYS A 15 0.66 -5.88 4.22
C CYS A 15 2.12 -5.88 4.73
N GLU A 16 3.10 -6.32 3.94
CA GLU A 16 4.47 -6.59 4.40
C GLU A 16 5.15 -5.39 5.06
N PHE A 17 5.14 -4.23 4.40
CA PHE A 17 5.76 -3.03 4.97
C PHE A 17 5.01 -2.54 6.20
N GLY A 18 3.68 -2.74 6.25
CA GLY A 18 2.87 -2.45 7.42
C GLY A 18 3.33 -3.24 8.65
N PHE A 19 3.66 -4.52 8.49
CA PHE A 19 4.28 -5.32 9.55
C PHE A 19 5.66 -4.80 9.97
N MET A 20 6.46 -4.30 9.03
CA MET A 20 7.77 -3.72 9.36
C MET A 20 7.62 -2.45 10.20
N GLN A 21 6.66 -1.59 9.86
CA GLN A 21 6.32 -0.42 10.65
C GLN A 21 5.82 -0.80 12.06
N GLN A 22 4.97 -1.82 12.18
CA GLN A 22 4.52 -2.34 13.49
C GLN A 22 5.69 -2.87 14.33
N LYS A 23 6.63 -3.62 13.74
CA LYS A 23 7.86 -4.06 14.44
C LYS A 23 8.73 -2.89 14.94
N LYS A 24 8.59 -1.70 14.33
CA LYS A 24 9.21 -0.43 14.76
C LYS A 24 8.33 0.41 15.69
N GLY A 25 7.21 -0.14 16.17
CA GLY A 25 6.29 0.53 17.09
C GLY A 25 5.33 1.53 16.44
N VAL A 26 5.19 1.52 15.12
CA VAL A 26 4.29 2.42 14.37
C VAL A 26 3.05 1.66 13.90
N ASP A 27 1.99 1.78 14.70
CA ASP A 27 0.70 1.13 14.44
C ASP A 27 -0.39 2.11 13.95
N GLU A 28 0.05 3.25 13.42
CA GLU A 28 -0.88 4.21 12.82
C GLU A 28 -1.58 3.60 11.59
N GLY A 29 -2.89 3.82 11.51
CA GLY A 29 -3.71 3.43 10.36
C GLY A 29 -3.38 4.26 9.12
N ALA A 30 -3.27 3.57 7.99
CA ALA A 30 -3.09 4.14 6.66
C ALA A 30 -3.95 3.35 5.68
N LEU A 31 -4.47 4.04 4.65
CA LEU A 31 -5.51 3.49 3.78
C LEU A 31 -5.04 2.20 3.07
N LEU A 32 -3.87 2.26 2.45
CA LEU A 32 -3.33 1.20 1.59
C LEU A 32 -2.40 0.22 2.31
N LYS A 33 -2.07 0.47 3.59
CA LYS A 33 -1.13 -0.33 4.39
C LYS A 33 -1.53 -1.80 4.55
N TRP A 34 -2.84 -2.07 4.58
CA TRP A 34 -3.42 -3.40 4.75
C TRP A 34 -4.24 -3.82 3.52
N CYS A 35 -3.85 -3.35 2.35
CA CYS A 35 -4.51 -3.68 1.09
C CYS A 35 -3.70 -4.68 0.29
N ARG A 36 -4.37 -5.35 -0.64
CA ARG A 36 -3.76 -6.15 -1.69
C ARG A 36 -3.97 -5.45 -3.02
N ILE A 37 -2.88 -5.22 -3.74
CA ILE A 37 -2.88 -4.68 -5.11
C ILE A 37 -2.34 -5.78 -6.01
N MET A 38 -3.16 -6.22 -6.98
CA MET A 38 -2.82 -7.36 -7.83
C MET A 38 -2.04 -6.93 -9.07
N ALA A 39 -2.35 -5.75 -9.61
CA ALA A 39 -1.62 -5.10 -10.68
C ALA A 39 -1.33 -3.65 -10.30
N TYR A 40 -0.15 -3.11 -10.65
CA TYR A 40 0.18 -1.73 -10.28
C TYR A 40 -0.76 -0.69 -10.93
N GLN A 41 -1.39 -1.04 -12.05
CA GLN A 41 -2.41 -0.22 -12.70
C GLN A 41 -3.65 -0.01 -11.82
N ASP A 42 -3.94 -0.92 -10.89
CA ASP A 42 -5.03 -0.77 -9.92
C ASP A 42 -4.75 0.43 -8.98
N LEU A 43 -3.47 0.62 -8.60
CA LEU A 43 -3.04 1.78 -7.81
C LEU A 43 -3.16 3.07 -8.61
N LEU A 44 -2.73 3.08 -9.87
CA LEU A 44 -2.85 4.27 -10.72
C LEU A 44 -4.33 4.65 -10.93
N THR A 45 -5.17 3.66 -11.24
CA THR A 45 -6.63 3.83 -11.37
C THR A 45 -7.22 4.41 -10.10
N PHE A 46 -6.83 3.90 -8.92
CA PHE A 46 -7.27 4.45 -7.64
C PHE A 46 -6.83 5.90 -7.40
N LEU A 47 -5.58 6.24 -7.71
CA LEU A 47 -5.05 7.59 -7.53
C LEU A 47 -5.75 8.60 -8.45
N GLU A 48 -6.05 8.21 -9.68
CA GLU A 48 -6.67 9.09 -10.68
C GLU A 48 -8.21 9.19 -10.55
N ALA A 49 -8.83 8.26 -9.83
CA ALA A 49 -10.28 8.22 -9.67
C ALA A 49 -10.82 9.38 -8.80
N PRO A 50 -12.00 9.93 -9.14
CA PRO A 50 -12.66 10.89 -8.28
C PRO A 50 -13.09 10.23 -6.97
N GLN A 51 -13.08 10.99 -5.86
CA GLN A 51 -13.50 10.49 -4.54
C GLN A 51 -14.90 9.83 -4.55
N ALA A 52 -15.82 10.30 -5.39
CA ALA A 52 -17.16 9.73 -5.51
C ALA A 52 -17.19 8.27 -6.02
N ALA A 53 -16.11 7.78 -6.64
CA ALA A 53 -15.99 6.39 -7.08
C ALA A 53 -15.49 5.45 -5.96
N PHE A 54 -14.87 6.00 -4.91
CA PHE A 54 -14.22 5.23 -3.86
C PHE A 54 -15.25 4.49 -2.99
N TYR A 55 -15.06 3.18 -2.84
CA TYR A 55 -15.76 2.31 -1.89
C TYR A 55 -17.30 2.38 -1.99
N GLN A 56 -17.82 2.61 -3.20
CA GLN A 56 -19.25 2.60 -3.48
C GLN A 56 -19.79 1.17 -3.38
N ARG A 57 -20.95 1.02 -2.74
CA ARG A 57 -21.55 -0.28 -2.41
C ARG A 57 -21.65 -1.20 -3.62
N GLU A 58 -22.07 -0.66 -4.76
CA GLU A 58 -22.26 -1.37 -6.02
C GLU A 58 -20.95 -1.89 -6.64
N ASN A 59 -19.80 -1.34 -6.24
CA ASN A 59 -18.49 -1.78 -6.72
C ASN A 59 -17.87 -2.84 -5.81
N LEU A 60 -18.45 -3.08 -4.63
CA LEU A 60 -17.90 -4.04 -3.66
C LEU A 60 -18.31 -5.46 -4.03
N SER A 61 -17.32 -6.34 -4.14
CA SER A 61 -17.54 -7.76 -4.43
C SER A 61 -16.72 -8.68 -3.52
N PRO A 62 -17.24 -9.87 -3.19
CA PRO A 62 -16.48 -10.86 -2.44
C PRO A 62 -15.23 -11.35 -3.19
N THR A 63 -14.13 -11.55 -2.47
CA THR A 63 -12.82 -12.04 -2.95
C THR A 63 -12.21 -12.98 -1.89
N PHE A 64 -10.89 -13.01 -1.69
CA PHE A 64 -10.20 -13.77 -0.62
C PHE A 64 -10.84 -13.63 0.77
N ASP A 65 -10.62 -14.67 1.59
CA ASP A 65 -11.07 -14.66 2.98
C ASP A 65 -10.53 -13.41 3.69
N ASP A 66 -11.34 -12.83 4.57
CA ASP A 66 -11.04 -11.60 5.31
C ASP A 66 -10.82 -10.35 4.45
N MET A 67 -11.16 -10.40 3.15
CA MET A 67 -11.04 -9.27 2.21
C MET A 67 -12.32 -9.02 1.42
N LEU A 68 -12.42 -7.86 0.78
CA LEU A 68 -13.33 -7.59 -0.34
C LEU A 68 -12.59 -6.85 -1.46
N CYS A 69 -13.14 -6.83 -2.66
CA CYS A 69 -12.62 -6.07 -3.81
C CYS A 69 -13.49 -4.84 -4.07
N ASP A 70 -12.88 -3.68 -4.29
CA ASP A 70 -13.54 -2.51 -4.89
C ASP A 70 -13.24 -2.50 -6.40
N ALA A 71 -14.23 -2.91 -7.20
CA ALA A 71 -14.08 -3.05 -8.65
C ALA A 71 -13.80 -1.72 -9.37
N SER A 72 -14.01 -0.57 -8.74
CA SER A 72 -13.67 0.73 -9.34
C SER A 72 -12.17 0.92 -9.53
N SER A 73 -11.36 0.25 -8.70
CA SER A 73 -9.90 0.32 -8.73
C SER A 73 -9.22 -1.03 -8.88
N GLY A 74 -9.89 -2.13 -8.52
CA GLY A 74 -9.28 -3.45 -8.41
C GLY A 74 -8.53 -3.67 -7.09
N ILE A 75 -8.56 -2.72 -6.14
CA ILE A 75 -7.90 -2.85 -4.84
C ILE A 75 -8.73 -3.75 -3.91
N LEU A 76 -8.03 -4.65 -3.23
CA LEU A 76 -8.61 -5.53 -2.24
C LEU A 76 -8.29 -5.02 -0.83
N TYR A 77 -9.32 -4.94 0.02
CA TYR A 77 -9.23 -4.38 1.36
C TYR A 77 -9.54 -5.45 2.41
N HIS A 78 -8.72 -5.53 3.46
CA HIS A 78 -9.17 -6.12 4.71
C HIS A 78 -10.28 -5.27 5.32
N THR A 79 -11.34 -5.93 5.78
CA THR A 79 -12.58 -5.29 6.23
C THR A 79 -13.36 -6.18 7.19
N VAL A 80 -14.25 -5.57 7.98
CA VAL A 80 -15.25 -6.29 8.77
C VAL A 80 -16.36 -6.88 7.88
N LEU A 81 -16.61 -6.28 6.71
CA LEU A 81 -17.51 -6.81 5.69
C LEU A 81 -16.79 -7.82 4.79
N TYR A 82 -16.18 -8.82 5.41
CA TYR A 82 -15.26 -9.71 4.69
C TYR A 82 -15.98 -10.76 3.86
N SER A 83 -15.23 -11.32 2.92
CA SER A 83 -15.65 -12.48 2.13
C SER A 83 -15.35 -13.76 2.87
N ARG A 84 -16.22 -14.75 2.66
CA ARG A 84 -15.98 -16.14 3.06
C ARG A 84 -16.49 -17.08 1.98
N GLU A 85 -15.88 -18.25 1.89
CA GLU A 85 -16.41 -19.34 1.08
C GLU A 85 -17.38 -20.20 1.90
N GLU A 86 -18.59 -20.40 1.37
CA GLU A 86 -19.62 -21.21 2.00
C GLU A 86 -20.32 -22.03 0.91
N ASN A 87 -20.31 -23.36 1.04
CA ASN A 87 -20.87 -24.29 0.04
C ASN A 87 -20.32 -24.11 -1.39
N GLY A 88 -19.06 -23.71 -1.53
CA GLY A 88 -18.40 -23.49 -2.84
C GLY A 88 -18.76 -22.17 -3.50
N GLU A 89 -19.53 -21.31 -2.83
CA GLU A 89 -19.83 -19.95 -3.28
C GLU A 89 -19.17 -18.92 -2.37
N ARG A 90 -18.71 -17.83 -2.97
CA ARG A 90 -18.02 -16.74 -2.28
C ARG A 90 -19.01 -15.62 -2.02
N GLN A 91 -19.20 -15.29 -0.76
CA GLN A 91 -20.20 -14.31 -0.33
C GLN A 91 -19.68 -13.43 0.81
N PHE A 92 -20.34 -12.29 1.01
CA PHE A 92 -20.11 -11.48 2.21
C PHE A 92 -20.57 -12.21 3.46
N ASN A 93 -19.89 -11.95 4.57
CA ASN A 93 -20.19 -12.50 5.89
C ASN A 93 -21.53 -12.01 6.49
N ALA A 94 -22.14 -10.97 5.92
CA ALA A 94 -23.40 -10.38 6.34
C ALA A 94 -24.30 -10.07 5.13
N GLN A 95 -25.61 -10.00 5.35
CA GLN A 95 -26.64 -9.70 4.34
C GLN A 95 -27.71 -8.77 4.93
N GLY A 96 -28.54 -8.15 4.07
CA GLY A 96 -29.65 -7.30 4.49
C GLY A 96 -29.24 -6.15 5.42
N ASP A 97 -30.01 -5.92 6.48
CA ASP A 97 -29.76 -4.82 7.43
C ASP A 97 -28.39 -4.90 8.13
N GLU A 98 -27.87 -6.11 8.35
CA GLU A 98 -26.54 -6.28 8.96
C GLU A 98 -25.43 -5.86 7.99
N PHE A 99 -25.56 -6.19 6.71
CA PHE A 99 -24.66 -5.71 5.66
C PHE A 99 -24.64 -4.18 5.65
N ASP A 100 -25.82 -3.55 5.63
CA ASP A 100 -25.95 -2.09 5.55
C ASP A 100 -25.29 -1.39 6.73
N ARG A 101 -25.47 -1.95 7.94
CA ARG A 101 -24.86 -1.45 9.17
C ARG A 101 -23.32 -1.56 9.13
N ILE A 102 -22.78 -2.70 8.73
CA ILE A 102 -21.32 -2.90 8.67
C ILE A 102 -20.72 -2.02 7.56
N TYR A 103 -21.35 -1.98 6.40
CA TYR A 103 -20.94 -1.15 5.27
C TYR A 103 -20.88 0.33 5.67
N ALA A 104 -21.91 0.86 6.32
CA ALA A 104 -21.93 2.27 6.74
C ALA A 104 -20.77 2.61 7.70
N ALA A 105 -20.48 1.74 8.67
CA ALA A 105 -19.38 1.92 9.61
C ALA A 105 -18.00 1.82 8.93
N GLU A 106 -17.81 0.86 8.03
CA GLU A 106 -16.58 0.72 7.26
C GLU A 106 -16.39 1.90 6.30
N LEU A 107 -17.44 2.35 5.61
CA LEU A 107 -17.40 3.50 4.72
C LEU A 107 -16.95 4.76 5.49
N GLU A 108 -17.51 5.05 6.66
CA GLU A 108 -17.09 6.19 7.49
C GLU A 108 -15.58 6.15 7.79
N LYS A 109 -15.09 5.00 8.26
CA LYS A 109 -13.67 4.79 8.55
C LYS A 109 -12.79 4.91 7.31
N LYS A 110 -13.20 4.31 6.19
CA LYS A 110 -12.46 4.32 4.92
C LYS A 110 -12.43 5.72 4.31
N THR A 111 -13.53 6.47 4.38
CA THR A 111 -13.60 7.88 3.95
C THR A 111 -12.65 8.75 4.76
N TYR A 112 -12.58 8.57 6.09
CA TYR A 112 -11.57 9.27 6.90
C TYR A 112 -10.14 8.95 6.44
N MET A 113 -9.81 7.68 6.24
CA MET A 113 -8.48 7.26 5.78
C MET A 113 -8.16 7.74 4.36
N TYR A 114 -9.15 7.78 3.47
CA TYR A 114 -9.04 8.36 2.14
C TYR A 114 -8.69 9.84 2.19
N ASN A 115 -9.44 10.62 2.97
CA ASN A 115 -9.17 12.06 3.12
C ASN A 115 -7.77 12.28 3.67
N LYS A 116 -7.40 11.57 4.74
CA LYS A 116 -6.06 11.64 5.34
C LYS A 116 -4.95 11.31 4.32
N PHE A 117 -5.12 10.25 3.53
CA PHE A 117 -4.14 9.83 2.52
C PHE A 117 -3.94 10.90 1.43
N PHE A 118 -5.04 11.41 0.87
CA PHE A 118 -4.97 12.43 -0.18
C PHE A 118 -4.53 13.80 0.35
N ASP A 119 -4.84 14.15 1.59
CA ASP A 119 -4.31 15.36 2.24
C ASP A 119 -2.79 15.22 2.45
N GLY A 120 -2.32 14.05 2.88
CA GLY A 120 -0.90 13.73 2.96
C GLY A 120 -0.17 13.84 1.61
N LEU A 121 -0.81 13.35 0.52
CA LEU A 121 -0.29 13.49 -0.85
C LEU A 121 -0.19 14.96 -1.28
N ARG A 122 -1.19 15.78 -0.98
CA ARG A 122 -1.16 17.22 -1.30
C ARG A 122 -0.15 17.97 -0.44
N GLY A 123 0.08 17.52 0.80
CA GLY A 123 1.03 18.11 1.73
C GLY A 123 2.48 17.63 1.58
N ALA A 124 2.72 16.58 0.79
CA ALA A 124 4.01 15.87 0.71
C ALA A 124 4.56 15.47 2.09
N GLU A 125 3.69 14.97 2.97
CA GLU A 125 4.01 14.70 4.38
C GLU A 125 4.84 13.42 4.59
N LYS A 126 4.80 12.49 3.62
CA LYS A 126 5.40 11.16 3.69
C LYS A 126 6.22 10.85 2.44
N PHE A 127 7.14 9.90 2.60
CA PHE A 127 7.71 9.15 1.49
C PHE A 127 6.88 7.90 1.24
N TYR A 128 6.50 7.67 -0.02
CA TYR A 128 5.63 6.55 -0.36
C TYR A 128 6.45 5.31 -0.69
N VAL A 129 6.06 4.16 -0.16
CA VAL A 129 6.75 2.89 -0.40
C VAL A 129 5.88 1.98 -1.25
N PHE A 130 6.46 1.53 -2.36
CA PHE A 130 5.84 0.54 -3.23
C PHE A 130 6.80 -0.63 -3.44
N LYS A 131 6.26 -1.84 -3.42
CA LYS A 131 6.97 -3.06 -3.77
C LYS A 131 6.00 -3.94 -4.54
N MET A 132 6.50 -4.90 -5.31
CA MET A 132 5.67 -5.92 -5.94
C MET A 132 6.52 -7.16 -6.18
N ASN A 133 6.16 -8.29 -5.55
CA ASN A 133 7.03 -9.47 -5.60
C ASN A 133 7.24 -9.95 -7.04
N GLY A 134 8.45 -10.39 -7.36
CA GLY A 134 8.82 -10.89 -8.69
C GLY A 134 8.83 -9.82 -9.78
N THR A 135 8.70 -8.54 -9.41
CA THR A 135 8.76 -7.39 -10.32
C THR A 135 9.98 -6.54 -9.98
N ASN A 136 10.77 -6.16 -10.98
CA ASN A 136 11.85 -5.16 -10.90
C ASN A 136 11.76 -4.21 -12.10
N ASP A 137 10.64 -3.50 -12.20
CA ASP A 137 10.32 -2.65 -13.34
C ASP A 137 10.48 -1.17 -12.97
N VAL A 138 11.52 -0.56 -13.54
CA VAL A 138 11.83 0.87 -13.35
C VAL A 138 10.83 1.77 -14.09
N ALA A 139 10.24 1.31 -15.20
CA ALA A 139 9.22 2.08 -15.92
C ALA A 139 7.95 2.18 -15.07
N MET A 140 7.50 1.06 -14.49
CA MET A 140 6.41 1.03 -13.51
C MET A 140 6.69 1.98 -12.33
N ALA A 141 7.87 1.88 -11.71
CA ALA A 141 8.22 2.75 -10.58
C ALA A 141 8.19 4.23 -10.96
N THR A 142 8.67 4.56 -12.17
CA THR A 142 8.67 5.94 -12.68
C THR A 142 7.25 6.42 -12.96
N GLU A 143 6.36 5.56 -13.47
CA GLU A 143 4.95 5.87 -13.72
C GLU A 143 4.20 6.17 -12.42
N ILE A 144 4.37 5.34 -11.39
CA ILE A 144 3.79 5.57 -10.06
C ILE A 144 4.35 6.88 -9.47
N GLY A 145 5.66 7.08 -9.53
CA GLY A 145 6.30 8.30 -9.03
C GLY A 145 5.73 9.56 -9.70
N ALA A 146 5.59 9.52 -11.04
CA ALA A 146 5.01 10.61 -11.82
C ALA A 146 3.55 10.88 -11.42
N CYS A 147 2.74 9.84 -11.22
CA CYS A 147 1.35 9.97 -10.74
C CYS A 147 1.31 10.66 -9.36
N LEU A 148 2.13 10.24 -8.40
CA LEU A 148 2.20 10.88 -7.07
C LEU A 148 2.62 12.36 -7.16
N ALA A 149 3.53 12.70 -8.07
CA ALA A 149 4.00 14.07 -8.26
C ALA A 149 2.91 15.01 -8.83
N THR A 150 1.82 14.48 -9.40
CA THR A 150 0.68 15.30 -9.82
C THR A 150 -0.09 15.92 -8.65
N PHE A 151 -0.04 15.31 -7.46
CA PHE A 151 -0.66 15.85 -6.25
C PHE A 151 0.22 16.90 -5.57
N ASN A 152 1.53 16.66 -5.55
CA ASN A 152 2.54 17.59 -5.09
C ASN A 152 3.92 17.19 -5.68
N PRO A 153 4.67 18.10 -6.33
CA PRO A 153 5.97 17.77 -6.93
C PRO A 153 7.05 17.33 -5.92
N GLN A 154 6.82 17.54 -4.62
CA GLN A 154 7.71 17.09 -3.54
C GLN A 154 7.41 15.65 -3.08
N ASN A 155 6.34 15.01 -3.56
CA ASN A 155 6.08 13.60 -3.30
C ASN A 155 7.23 12.76 -3.86
N ARG A 156 7.67 11.78 -3.06
CA ARG A 156 8.75 10.87 -3.44
C ARG A 156 8.34 9.43 -3.24
N LEU A 157 8.60 8.60 -4.25
CA LEU A 157 8.42 7.16 -4.23
C LEU A 157 9.73 6.45 -3.91
N LEU A 158 9.68 5.48 -3.01
CA LEU A 158 10.67 4.45 -2.80
C LEU A 158 10.12 3.12 -3.31
N TYR A 159 10.58 2.71 -4.48
CA TYR A 159 10.30 1.39 -5.05
C TYR A 159 11.27 0.36 -4.48
N VAL A 160 10.78 -0.73 -3.92
CA VAL A 160 11.61 -1.74 -3.25
C VAL A 160 11.67 -3.03 -4.06
N THR A 161 12.89 -3.54 -4.24
CA THR A 161 13.18 -4.80 -4.93
C THR A 161 14.18 -5.63 -4.10
N ASP A 162 14.11 -6.95 -4.23
CA ASP A 162 15.08 -7.92 -3.71
C ASP A 162 16.06 -8.41 -4.78
N GLU A 163 16.07 -7.76 -5.95
CA GLU A 163 17.05 -8.00 -7.00
C GLU A 163 18.42 -7.40 -6.65
N ASN A 164 19.49 -7.97 -7.22
CA ASN A 164 20.87 -7.49 -7.08
C ASN A 164 21.42 -7.51 -5.63
N ALA A 165 21.93 -8.68 -5.24
CA ALA A 165 22.53 -8.92 -3.93
C ALA A 165 23.71 -7.98 -3.56
N GLN A 166 24.39 -7.35 -4.52
CA GLN A 166 25.49 -6.42 -4.23
C GLN A 166 25.01 -5.04 -3.75
N ARG A 167 23.71 -4.78 -3.86
CA ARG A 167 23.09 -3.48 -3.54
C ARG A 167 22.25 -3.51 -2.27
N ILE A 168 22.13 -4.66 -1.60
CA ILE A 168 21.31 -4.82 -0.38
C ILE A 168 21.63 -3.69 0.63
N GLY A 169 20.57 -3.05 1.15
CA GLY A 169 20.67 -1.95 2.10
C GLY A 169 20.96 -0.59 1.48
N THR A 170 21.10 -0.49 0.15
CA THR A 170 21.34 0.78 -0.55
C THR A 170 20.09 1.33 -1.21
N VAL A 171 20.15 2.62 -1.57
CA VAL A 171 19.10 3.31 -2.34
C VAL A 171 19.71 4.01 -3.55
N GLU A 172 19.12 3.78 -4.71
CA GLU A 172 19.43 4.45 -5.97
C GLU A 172 18.43 5.56 -6.24
N LYS A 173 18.89 6.76 -6.58
CA LYS A 173 18.03 7.79 -7.17
C LYS A 173 17.84 7.48 -8.65
N LEU A 174 16.62 7.18 -9.08
CA LEU A 174 16.28 6.95 -10.49
C LEU A 174 16.02 8.27 -11.22
N ASN A 175 15.29 9.16 -10.56
CA ASN A 175 14.99 10.54 -11.00
C ASN A 175 14.63 11.40 -9.76
N ASP A 176 14.09 12.60 -9.95
CA ASP A 176 13.88 13.57 -8.85
C ASP A 176 12.83 13.16 -7.80
N ASN A 177 11.84 12.35 -8.18
CA ASN A 177 10.75 11.91 -7.31
C ASN A 177 10.71 10.38 -7.12
N THR A 178 11.62 9.62 -7.74
CA THR A 178 11.59 8.16 -7.71
C THR A 178 12.95 7.59 -7.32
N TYR A 179 12.93 6.72 -6.31
CA TYR A 179 14.09 6.05 -5.76
C TYR A 179 13.86 4.54 -5.78
N ARG A 180 14.92 3.75 -5.90
CA ARG A 180 14.89 2.30 -5.81
C ARG A 180 15.71 1.82 -4.62
N GLY A 181 15.05 1.17 -3.68
CA GLY A 181 15.67 0.52 -2.52
C GLY A 181 15.88 -0.97 -2.77
N TYR A 182 16.96 -1.51 -2.22
CA TYR A 182 17.32 -2.91 -2.37
C TYR A 182 17.34 -3.61 -1.02
N ILE A 183 16.62 -4.72 -0.93
CA ILE A 183 16.57 -5.56 0.27
C ILE A 183 17.06 -6.98 -0.05
N GLN A 184 17.26 -7.80 0.96
CA GLN A 184 17.77 -9.16 0.75
C GLN A 184 16.71 -10.11 0.15
N ALA A 185 15.46 -9.98 0.58
CA ALA A 185 14.34 -10.79 0.12
C ALA A 185 13.02 -10.12 0.50
N LEU A 186 12.03 -10.18 -0.39
CA LEU A 186 10.63 -9.94 -0.04
C LEU A 186 10.01 -11.21 0.56
N ALA A 187 9.05 -11.06 1.47
CA ALA A 187 8.30 -12.20 1.98
C ALA A 187 7.43 -12.82 0.89
N PRO A 188 7.17 -14.15 0.90
CA PRO A 188 6.15 -14.73 0.04
C PRO A 188 4.78 -14.08 0.30
N TYR A 189 3.88 -14.12 -0.69
CA TYR A 189 2.52 -13.60 -0.51
C TYR A 189 1.77 -14.30 0.63
N PHE A 190 2.08 -15.57 0.89
CA PHE A 190 1.60 -16.29 2.06
C PHE A 190 2.67 -17.27 2.57
N PRO A 191 3.02 -17.22 3.87
CA PRO A 191 2.60 -16.23 4.86
C PRO A 191 3.46 -14.94 4.77
N VAL A 192 2.82 -13.77 4.69
CA VAL A 192 3.51 -12.46 4.69
C VAL A 192 4.31 -12.19 5.97
N THR A 193 4.02 -12.93 7.04
CA THR A 193 4.70 -12.82 8.35
C THR A 193 6.17 -13.26 8.32
N ASP A 194 6.60 -13.93 7.25
CA ASP A 194 8.00 -14.29 7.02
C ASP A 194 8.88 -13.07 6.71
N ALA A 195 8.27 -11.89 6.53
CA ALA A 195 8.97 -10.62 6.38
C ALA A 195 9.89 -10.31 7.57
N LYS A 196 11.12 -9.93 7.27
CA LYS A 196 12.15 -9.70 8.29
C LYS A 196 12.56 -8.24 8.36
N LEU A 197 12.48 -7.66 9.56
CA LEU A 197 12.89 -6.28 9.79
C LEU A 197 14.34 -6.03 9.39
N GLU A 198 15.22 -7.01 9.61
CA GLU A 198 16.65 -6.95 9.28
C GLU A 198 16.93 -6.75 7.78
N TYR A 199 15.98 -7.11 6.89
CA TYR A 199 16.12 -6.89 5.45
C TYR A 199 15.70 -5.47 5.04
N TRP A 200 14.74 -4.89 5.75
CA TRP A 200 14.14 -3.60 5.43
C TRP A 200 14.87 -2.43 6.08
N GLU A 201 15.32 -2.60 7.32
CA GLU A 201 15.85 -1.50 8.14
C GLU A 201 17.05 -0.78 7.53
N PRO A 202 18.13 -1.45 7.05
CA PRO A 202 19.27 -0.75 6.46
C PRO A 202 18.89 0.10 5.25
N MET A 203 17.99 -0.42 4.40
CA MET A 203 17.50 0.27 3.21
C MET A 203 16.63 1.49 3.59
N CYS A 204 15.79 1.38 4.62
CA CYS A 204 14.95 2.48 5.09
C CYS A 204 15.78 3.62 5.73
N ASP A 205 16.81 3.27 6.49
CA ASP A 205 17.74 4.25 7.07
C ASP A 205 18.50 5.02 5.96
N GLU A 206 18.97 4.30 4.93
CA GLU A 206 19.61 4.94 3.78
C GLU A 206 18.62 5.77 2.95
N ALA A 207 17.39 5.29 2.77
CA ALA A 207 16.34 6.03 2.07
C ALA A 207 16.05 7.38 2.74
N LEU A 208 15.93 7.40 4.07
CA LEU A 208 15.77 8.65 4.82
C LEU A 208 16.90 9.66 4.58
N ARG A 209 18.13 9.17 4.39
CA ARG A 209 19.32 10.00 4.20
C ARG A 209 19.40 10.58 2.78
N VAL A 210 18.99 9.80 1.77
CA VAL A 210 19.13 10.12 0.33
C VAL A 210 17.92 10.85 -0.23
N MET A 211 16.72 10.47 0.18
CA MET A 211 15.54 11.35 0.19
C MET A 211 15.84 12.39 1.30
N ARG A 212 15.07 13.42 1.61
CA ARG A 212 15.47 14.54 2.51
C ARG A 212 16.69 15.40 2.09
N ALA A 213 17.75 14.84 1.51
CA ALA A 213 18.78 15.60 0.80
C ALA A 213 18.17 16.35 -0.39
#